data_AF-A0A7X5WNB0-F1
#
_entry.id   AF-A0A7X5WNB0-F1
#
_cell.length_a   1.000
_cell.length_b   1.000
_cell.length_c   1.000
_cell.angle_alpha   90.00
_cell.angle_beta   90.00
_cell.angle_gamma   90.00
#
_symmetry.space_group_name_H-M   'P 1'
#
loop_
_entity.id
_entity.type
_entity.pdbx_description
1 polymer ?
#
loop_
_entity_poly.entity_id
_entity_poly.type
_entity_poly.pdbx_seq_one_letter_code
_entity_poly.pdbx_strand_id
1 'polypeptide(L)' 'IGADHGGFRLKERIGFRLREQGIEVVDCGTDSPDSVDYPDFAAAVAERVASGECRWGIVVDGAGIGSAM' A
#
# COMPACT_ATOMS: atom_id res chain seq x y z
N ILE A 1 -0.52 -2.37 3.51
CA ILE A 1 -0.39 -2.16 2.05
C ILE A 1 -0.87 -0.75 1.73
N GLY A 2 -0.18 -0.05 0.82
CA GLY A 2 -0.56 1.30 0.39
C GLY A 2 -0.25 1.55 -1.07
N ALA A 3 -0.84 2.58 -1.66
CA ALA A 3 -0.60 2.98 -3.04
C ALA A 3 -0.95 4.43 -3.32
N ASP A 4 -0.36 4.99 -4.38
CA ASP A 4 -0.88 6.19 -5.02
C ASP A 4 -2.04 5.86 -5.98
N HIS A 5 -2.54 6.89 -6.65
CA HIS A 5 -3.59 6.80 -7.65
C HIS A 5 -3.23 5.89 -8.85
N GLY A 6 -1.95 5.84 -9.23
CA GLY A 6 -1.45 4.94 -10.27
C GLY A 6 -1.45 3.47 -9.84
N GLY A 7 -1.17 3.20 -8.57
CA GLY A 7 -1.12 1.86 -7.97
C GLY A 7 -2.46 1.33 -7.44
N PHE A 8 -3.48 2.19 -7.28
CA PHE A 8 -4.75 1.86 -6.61
C PHE A 8 -5.38 0.53 -7.04
N ARG A 9 -5.57 0.32 -8.36
CA ARG A 9 -6.20 -0.92 -8.87
C ARG A 9 -5.41 -2.18 -8.56
N LEU A 10 -4.08 -2.09 -8.58
CA LEU A 10 -3.21 -3.23 -8.26
C LEU A 10 -3.19 -3.48 -6.74
N LYS A 11 -3.15 -2.42 -5.94
CA LYS A 11 -3.26 -2.48 -4.47
C LYS A 11 -4.52 -3.24 -4.04
N GLU A 12 -5.68 -2.88 -4.60
CA GLU A 12 -6.96 -3.55 -4.33
C GLU A 12 -6.91 -5.05 -4.66
N ARG A 13 -6.36 -5.40 -5.83
CA ARG A 13 -6.25 -6.80 -6.26
C ARG A 13 -5.31 -7.63 -5.38
N ILE A 14 -4.19 -7.05 -4.95
CA ILE A 14 -3.25 -7.69 -4.01
C ILE A 14 -3.94 -7.87 -2.66
N GLY A 15 -4.56 -6.81 -2.12
CA GLY A 15 -5.26 -6.84 -0.85
C GLY A 15 -6.36 -7.88 -0.81
N PHE A 16 -7.17 -7.98 -1.87
CA PHE A 16 -8.18 -9.03 -2.02
C PHE A 16 -7.56 -10.43 -1.94
N ARG A 17 -6.51 -10.70 -2.73
CA ARG A 17 -5.89 -12.03 -2.80
C ARG A 17 -5.26 -12.45 -1.47
N LEU A 18 -4.64 -11.53 -0.74
CA LEU A 18 -4.07 -11.78 0.58
C LEU A 18 -5.17 -12.11 1.60
N ARG A 19 -6.27 -11.36 1.60
CA ARG A 19 -7.43 -11.65 2.46
C ARG A 19 -8.03 -13.02 2.16
N GLU A 20 -8.14 -13.42 0.88
CA GLU A 20 -8.57 -14.78 0.51
C GLU A 20 -7.66 -15.90 1.06
N GLN A 21 -6.39 -15.59 1.31
CA GLN A 21 -5.42 -16.54 1.89
C GLN A 21 -5.45 -16.53 3.43
N GLY A 22 -6.38 -15.79 4.04
CA GLY A 22 -6.46 -15.66 5.51
C GLY A 22 -5.40 -14.74 6.11
N ILE A 23 -4.73 -13.92 5.29
CA ILE A 23 -3.76 -12.93 5.75
C ILE A 23 -4.52 -11.66 6.15
N GLU A 24 -4.27 -11.18 7.36
CA GLU A 24 -4.77 -9.88 7.80
C GLU A 24 -4.10 -8.75 7.01
N VAL A 25 -4.91 -7.85 6.44
CA VAL A 25 -4.41 -6.77 5.58
C VAL A 25 -4.87 -5.43 6.14
N VAL A 26 -3.90 -4.65 6.62
CA VAL A 26 -4.09 -3.23 6.95
C VAL A 26 -3.89 -2.39 5.68
N ASP A 27 -4.96 -1.73 5.25
CA ASP A 27 -4.93 -0.81 4.11
C ASP A 27 -4.56 0.59 4.59
N CYS A 28 -3.57 1.19 3.93
CA CYS A 28 -3.06 2.52 4.25
C CYS A 28 -3.61 3.57 3.28
N GLY A 29 -4.43 3.18 2.30
CA GLY A 29 -4.88 4.01 1.19
C GLY A 29 -3.94 3.92 -0.03
N THR A 30 -4.17 4.67 -1.10
CA THR A 30 -5.36 5.48 -1.38
C THR A 30 -6.62 4.63 -1.55
N ASP A 31 -7.80 5.22 -1.39
CA ASP A 31 -9.11 4.57 -1.50
C ASP A 31 -9.84 4.87 -2.82
N SER A 32 -9.25 5.68 -3.69
CA SER A 32 -9.81 6.03 -4.99
C SER A 32 -8.71 6.19 -6.07
N PRO A 33 -9.08 6.20 -7.36
CA PRO A 33 -8.16 6.49 -8.46
C PRO A 33 -7.90 8.00 -8.64
N ASP A 34 -8.41 8.85 -7.74
CA ASP A 34 -8.20 10.29 -7.81
C ASP A 34 -6.76 10.64 -7.46
N SER A 35 -6.25 11.71 -8.07
CA SER A 35 -4.85 12.09 -7.93
C SER A 35 -4.48 12.39 -6.48
N VAL A 36 -3.40 11.76 -6.03
CA VAL A 36 -2.80 11.87 -4.70
C VAL A 36 -1.29 11.65 -4.78
N ASP A 37 -0.56 12.07 -3.75
CA ASP A 37 0.89 11.91 -3.67
C ASP A 37 1.27 10.61 -2.96
N TYR A 38 2.17 9.83 -3.56
CA TYR A 38 2.61 8.55 -3.01
C TYR A 38 3.32 8.61 -1.62
N PRO A 39 4.08 9.67 -1.25
CA PRO A 39 4.86 9.66 -0.02
C PRO A 39 4.03 9.46 1.25
N ASP A 40 2.80 9.99 1.27
CA ASP A 40 1.88 9.85 2.41
C ASP A 40 1.57 8.38 2.69
N PHE A 41 1.28 7.62 1.63
CA PHE A 41 0.94 6.20 1.71
C PHE A 41 2.18 5.32 1.94
N ALA A 42 3.31 5.68 1.34
CA ALA A 42 4.57 5.00 1.55
C ALA A 42 5.03 5.13 3.02
N ALA A 43 4.97 6.34 3.58
CA ALA A 43 5.29 6.60 4.98
C ALA A 43 4.36 5.82 5.93
N ALA A 44 3.06 5.87 5.71
CA ALA A 44 2.09 5.13 6.54
C ALA A 44 2.34 3.60 6.55
N VAL A 45 2.74 3.03 5.41
CA VAL A 45 3.13 1.60 5.35
C VAL A 45 4.44 1.38 6.10
N ALA A 46 5.45 2.22 5.87
CA ALA A 46 6.77 2.08 6.48
C ALA A 46 6.72 2.20 8.02
N GLU A 47 5.94 3.14 8.55
CA GLU A 47 5.76 3.35 9.98
C GLU A 47 5.13 2.14 10.69
N ARG A 48 4.12 1.52 10.07
CA ARG A 48 3.50 0.30 10.62
C ARG A 48 4.45 -0.90 10.62
N VAL A 49 5.34 -0.97 9.64
CA VAL A 49 6.40 -1.99 9.63
C VAL A 49 7.46 -1.69 10.68
N ALA A 50 7.93 -0.45 10.74
CA ALA A 50 8.99 -0.02 11.67
C ALA A 50 8.56 -0.13 13.15
N SER A 51 7.29 0.14 13.44
CA SER A 51 6.71 -0.01 14.79
C SER A 51 6.46 -1.46 15.20
N GLY A 52 6.49 -2.41 14.27
CA GLY A 52 6.18 -3.82 14.50
C GLY A 52 4.69 -4.16 14.51
N GLU A 53 3.81 -3.19 14.22
CA GLU A 53 2.36 -3.44 14.02
C GLU A 53 2.13 -4.40 12.84
N CYS A 54 2.92 -4.24 11.78
CA CYS A 54 2.88 -5.09 10.59
C CYS A 54 4.23 -5.78 10.36
N ARG A 55 4.20 -7.08 10.09
CA ARG A 55 5.43 -7.82 9.72
C ARG A 55 5.97 -7.45 8.34
N TRP A 56 5.09 -7.08 7.41
CA TRP A 56 5.43 -6.83 6.02
C TRP A 56 4.73 -5.56 5.51
N GLY A 57 5.42 -4.84 4.63
CA GLY A 57 4.89 -3.68 3.91
C GLY A 57 4.83 -3.96 2.41
N ILE A 58 3.79 -3.45 1.76
CA ILE A 58 3.66 -3.44 0.29
C ILE A 58 3.24 -2.03 -0.08
N VAL A 59 4.01 -1.37 -0.96
CA VAL A 59 3.68 -0.07 -1.53
C VAL A 59 3.62 -0.22 -3.05
N VAL A 60 2.63 0.43 -3.68
CA VAL A 60 2.44 0.40 -5.13
C VAL A 60 2.26 1.82 -5.64
N ASP A 61 3.15 2.29 -6.49
CA ASP A 61 2.98 3.52 -7.28
C ASP A 61 3.00 3.19 -8.78
N GLY A 62 2.82 4.20 -9.64
CA GLY A 62 2.74 3.99 -11.10
C GLY A 62 3.96 3.29 -11.71
N ALA A 63 5.17 3.46 -11.13
CA ALA A 63 6.42 2.93 -11.67
C ALA A 63 7.21 2.01 -10.71
N GLY A 64 6.87 1.98 -9.42
CA GLY A 64 7.64 1.25 -8.40
C GLY A 64 8.87 1.99 -7.86
N ILE A 65 9.19 3.19 -8.38
CA ILE A 65 10.45 3.89 -8.09
C ILE A 65 10.28 4.92 -6.98
N GLY A 66 9.24 5.75 -7.05
CA GLY A 66 9.03 6.80 -6.05
C GLY A 66 8.76 6.18 -4.69
N SER A 67 7.87 5.18 -4.66
CA SER A 67 7.50 4.46 -3.45
C SER A 67 8.62 3.63 -2.79
N ALA A 68 9.73 3.37 -3.50
CA ALA A 68 10.85 2.55 -3.03
C ALA A 68 12.05 3.37 -2.52
N MET A 69 12.02 4.70 -2.66
CA MET A 69 13.03 5.63 -2.15
C MET A 69 12.70 6.08 -0.73
#